data_AF-A0A520J2Q9-F1
#
_entry.id   AF-A0A520J2Q9-F1
#
_cell.length_a   1.000
_cell.length_b   1.000
_cell.length_c   1.000
_cell.angle_alpha   90.00
_cell.angle_beta   90.00
_cell.angle_gamma   90.00
#
_symmetry.space_group_name_H-M   'P 1'
#
loop_
_entity.id
_entity.type
_entity.pdbx_description
1 polymer ?
#
loop_
_entity_poly.entity_id
_entity_poly.type
_entity_poly.pdbx_seq_one_letter_code
_entity_poly.pdbx_strand_id
1 'polypeptide(L)'
;MIVTKTQQAEISEYIITVPKYRETYNELYDHILSSLAEVEDQPFNIELVAKIINEDFGGFKTIVCAEADYNKEAIKNCIRDLRMEMKKQFYFPELWKTLMVIFICWTVYNFSAGDFKVIRVLYVSTLILSLIPIVYYWGRRFIFRRKGSKPSIKDQGFAQTSMLLLQFSYGPFFLFAGNDKLIDVTPEVSFFIMLFMFFFASVYIRAFFALYNRNVKILFAS
;
A
#
# COMPACT_ATOMS: atom_id res chain seq x y z
N MET A 1 -16.95 36.25 -2.40
CA MET A 1 -16.24 36.91 -1.26
C MET A 1 -14.73 36.60 -1.28
N ILE A 2 -13.84 37.57 -0.99
CA ILE A 2 -12.39 37.29 -0.80
C ILE A 2 -12.14 36.88 0.66
N VAL A 3 -11.76 35.63 0.89
CA VAL A 3 -11.50 35.08 2.23
C VAL A 3 -10.15 35.55 2.77
N THR A 4 -10.11 36.14 3.97
CA THR A 4 -8.87 36.60 4.60
C THR A 4 -8.07 35.44 5.18
N LYS A 5 -6.77 35.66 5.47
CA LYS A 5 -5.90 34.64 6.08
C LYS A 5 -6.40 34.15 7.45
N THR A 6 -7.06 35.02 8.22
CA THR A 6 -7.62 34.65 9.53
C THR A 6 -8.84 33.74 9.37
N GLN A 7 -9.72 34.04 8.41
CA GLN A 7 -10.88 33.21 8.09
C GLN A 7 -10.46 31.85 7.51
N GLN A 8 -9.42 31.81 6.68
CA GLN A 8 -8.83 30.57 6.19
C GLN A 8 -8.30 29.68 7.34
N ALA A 9 -7.66 30.29 8.34
CA ALA A 9 -7.20 29.57 9.53
C ALA A 9 -8.36 29.00 10.34
N GLU A 10 -9.44 29.77 10.51
CA GLU A 10 -10.66 29.36 11.22
C GLU A 10 -11.38 28.20 10.51
N ILE A 11 -11.54 28.28 9.18
CA ILE A 11 -12.08 27.18 8.37
C ILE A 11 -11.21 25.93 8.54
N SER A 12 -9.89 26.09 8.43
CA SER A 12 -8.95 24.98 8.58
C SER A 12 -9.09 24.33 9.96
N GLU A 13 -9.12 25.10 11.03
CA GLU A 13 -9.28 24.59 12.39
C GLU A 13 -10.62 23.88 12.60
N TYR A 14 -11.69 24.40 12.01
CA TYR A 14 -13.01 23.79 12.08
C TYR A 14 -13.06 22.41 11.42
N ILE A 15 -12.46 22.26 10.23
CA ILE A 15 -12.57 21.01 9.46
C ILE A 15 -11.44 20.00 9.73
N ILE A 16 -10.28 20.42 10.28
CA ILE A 16 -9.08 19.55 10.36
C ILE A 16 -9.32 18.25 11.15
N THR A 17 -10.28 18.24 12.06
CA THR A 17 -10.51 17.09 12.94
C THR A 17 -11.30 15.96 12.27
N VAL A 18 -12.00 16.23 11.18
CA VAL A 18 -12.93 15.25 10.56
C VAL A 18 -12.26 14.37 9.50
N PRO A 19 -11.67 14.90 8.41
CA PRO A 19 -11.07 14.05 7.39
C PRO A 19 -9.79 13.41 7.90
N LYS A 20 -9.66 12.09 7.78
CA LYS A 20 -8.46 11.37 8.22
C LYS A 20 -7.30 11.59 7.25
N TYR A 21 -7.59 11.58 5.95
CA TYR A 21 -6.57 11.65 4.91
C TYR A 21 -6.39 13.06 4.38
N ARG A 22 -5.17 13.34 3.91
CA ARG A 22 -4.81 14.65 3.36
C ARG A 22 -5.62 14.99 2.11
N GLU A 23 -5.86 14.01 1.25
CA GLU A 23 -6.61 14.21 0.00
C GLU A 23 -8.02 14.71 0.29
N THR A 24 -8.76 14.02 1.16
CA THR A 24 -10.11 14.40 1.58
C THR A 24 -10.15 15.77 2.24
N TYR A 25 -9.16 16.08 3.09
CA TYR A 25 -9.07 17.40 3.73
C TYR A 25 -8.84 18.52 2.70
N ASN A 26 -7.92 18.32 1.75
CA ASN A 26 -7.63 19.32 0.74
C ASN A 26 -8.86 19.56 -0.16
N GLU A 27 -9.53 18.50 -0.59
CA GLU A 27 -10.72 18.59 -1.43
C GLU A 27 -11.87 19.31 -0.70
N LEU A 28 -12.12 18.96 0.56
CA LEU A 28 -13.12 19.63 1.38
C LEU A 28 -12.78 21.11 1.59
N TYR A 29 -11.52 21.42 1.88
CA TYR A 29 -11.05 22.79 2.10
C TYR A 29 -11.16 23.65 0.83
N ASP A 30 -10.69 23.14 -0.30
CA ASP A 30 -10.73 23.82 -1.59
C ASP A 30 -12.17 24.06 -2.06
N HIS A 31 -13.06 23.07 -1.83
CA HIS A 31 -14.49 23.21 -2.12
C HIS A 31 -15.13 24.30 -1.25
N ILE A 32 -14.91 24.30 0.06
CA ILE A 32 -15.44 25.34 0.96
C ILE A 32 -14.99 26.74 0.53
N LEU A 33 -13.71 26.90 0.19
CA LEU A 33 -13.19 28.19 -0.28
C LEU A 33 -13.84 28.62 -1.59
N SER A 34 -14.09 27.68 -2.50
CA SER A 34 -14.74 27.94 -3.78
C SER A 34 -16.21 28.32 -3.58
N SER A 35 -16.97 27.57 -2.78
CA SER A 35 -18.37 27.88 -2.45
C SER A 35 -18.50 29.23 -1.74
N LEU A 36 -17.58 29.58 -0.82
CA LEU A 36 -17.56 30.90 -0.18
C LEU A 36 -17.19 32.03 -1.16
N ALA A 37 -16.44 31.74 -2.21
CA ALA A 37 -16.15 32.72 -3.24
C ALA A 37 -17.40 33.09 -4.05
N GLU A 38 -18.29 32.13 -4.30
CA GLU A 38 -19.55 32.28 -5.04
C GLU A 38 -20.64 33.03 -4.26
N VAL A 39 -20.60 33.00 -2.93
CA VAL A 39 -21.52 33.78 -2.10
C VAL A 39 -20.97 35.22 -1.98
N GLU A 40 -21.32 36.08 -2.93
CA GLU A 40 -20.81 37.46 -2.99
C GLU A 40 -21.42 38.40 -1.94
N ASP A 41 -22.62 38.11 -1.43
CA ASP A 41 -23.43 39.07 -0.64
C ASP A 41 -23.56 38.77 0.86
N GLN A 42 -22.86 37.76 1.40
CA GLN A 42 -22.95 37.41 2.83
C GLN A 42 -21.62 37.61 3.57
N PRO A 43 -21.64 38.21 4.78
CA PRO A 43 -20.44 38.28 5.60
C PRO A 43 -20.04 36.86 6.04
N PHE A 44 -18.72 36.62 6.11
CA PHE A 44 -18.19 35.36 6.60
C PHE A 44 -18.73 35.04 8.00
N ASN A 45 -19.24 33.82 8.16
CA ASN A 45 -19.63 33.22 9.42
C ASN A 45 -19.33 31.72 9.33
N ILE A 46 -18.81 31.13 10.40
CA ILE A 46 -18.54 29.69 10.48
C ILE A 46 -19.80 28.83 10.26
N GLU A 47 -20.99 29.36 10.55
CA GLU A 47 -22.27 28.72 10.25
C GLU A 47 -22.49 28.52 8.75
N LEU A 48 -21.96 29.41 7.89
CA LEU A 48 -21.99 29.23 6.44
C LEU A 48 -21.14 28.04 6.01
N VAL A 49 -19.99 27.84 6.66
CA VAL A 49 -19.14 26.66 6.43
C VAL A 49 -19.87 25.39 6.84
N ALA A 50 -20.52 25.39 8.01
CA ALA A 50 -21.34 24.27 8.45
C ALA A 50 -22.50 23.99 7.49
N LYS A 51 -23.14 25.04 6.95
CA LYS A 51 -24.20 24.93 5.95
C LYS A 51 -23.69 24.30 4.66
N ILE A 52 -22.59 24.79 4.09
CA ILE A 52 -21.94 24.22 2.89
C ILE A 52 -21.63 22.73 3.11
N ILE A 53 -21.07 22.37 4.26
CA ILE A 53 -20.75 20.97 4.58
C ILE A 53 -22.01 20.09 4.64
N ASN A 54 -23.09 20.60 5.21
CA ASN A 54 -24.34 19.84 5.32
C ASN A 54 -25.07 19.73 3.99
N GLU A 55 -25.10 20.79 3.18
CA GLU A 55 -25.81 20.84 1.90
C GLU A 55 -25.04 20.09 0.80
N ASP A 56 -23.73 20.32 0.66
CA ASP A 56 -22.95 19.78 -0.45
C ASP A 56 -22.40 18.38 -0.18
N PHE A 57 -22.02 18.09 1.08
CA PHE A 57 -21.41 16.81 1.46
C PHE A 57 -22.34 15.91 2.29
N GLY A 58 -23.54 16.38 2.64
CA GLY A 58 -24.47 15.63 3.50
C GLY A 58 -23.98 15.50 4.95
N GLY A 59 -23.10 16.41 5.39
CA GLY A 59 -22.56 16.48 6.75
C GLY A 59 -21.32 15.60 7.00
N PHE A 60 -20.67 15.83 8.15
CA PHE A 60 -19.40 15.18 8.51
C PHE A 60 -19.47 13.65 8.57
N LYS A 61 -20.60 13.07 8.96
CA LYS A 61 -20.78 11.61 8.99
C LYS A 61 -20.67 11.00 7.60
N THR A 62 -21.25 11.67 6.60
CA THR A 62 -21.24 11.23 5.20
C THR A 62 -19.84 11.31 4.61
N ILE A 63 -19.08 12.36 4.94
CA ILE A 63 -17.65 12.48 4.56
C ILE A 63 -16.84 11.31 5.09
N VAL A 64 -17.00 10.96 6.37
CA VAL A 64 -16.28 9.82 6.97
C VAL A 64 -16.65 8.49 6.32
N CYS A 65 -17.93 8.28 5.99
CA CYS A 65 -18.39 7.10 5.28
C CYS A 65 -17.79 7.01 3.87
N ALA A 66 -17.86 8.09 3.09
CA ALA A 66 -17.29 8.17 1.74
C ALA A 66 -15.78 7.93 1.76
N GLU A 67 -15.06 8.53 2.71
CA GLU A 67 -13.62 8.34 2.90
C GLU A 67 -13.26 6.86 3.16
N ALA A 68 -14.07 6.16 3.95
CA ALA A 68 -13.87 4.73 4.22
C ALA A 68 -14.05 3.88 2.95
N ASP A 69 -15.01 4.21 2.09
CA ASP A 69 -15.25 3.49 0.84
C ASP A 69 -14.17 3.77 -0.20
N TYR A 70 -13.75 5.03 -0.35
CA TYR A 70 -12.60 5.40 -1.19
C TYR A 70 -11.32 4.70 -0.74
N ASN A 71 -11.10 4.57 0.56
CA ASN A 71 -9.94 3.85 1.08
C ASN A 71 -9.97 2.35 0.72
N LYS A 72 -11.13 1.69 0.82
CA LYS A 72 -11.27 0.28 0.38
C LYS A 72 -10.97 0.16 -1.11
N GLU A 73 -11.46 1.09 -1.92
CA GLU A 73 -11.20 1.08 -3.36
C GLU A 73 -9.72 1.34 -3.68
N ALA A 74 -9.08 2.28 -3.00
CA ALA A 74 -7.67 2.58 -3.15
C ALA A 74 -6.79 1.35 -2.81
N ILE A 75 -7.12 0.61 -1.75
CA ILE A 75 -6.45 -0.65 -1.40
C ILE A 75 -6.63 -1.69 -2.52
N LYS A 76 -7.86 -1.86 -3.00
CA LYS A 76 -8.17 -2.80 -4.10
C LYS A 76 -7.39 -2.45 -5.37
N ASN A 77 -7.32 -1.16 -5.71
CA ASN A 77 -6.56 -0.67 -6.86
C ASN A 77 -5.06 -0.91 -6.68
N CYS A 78 -4.50 -0.65 -5.48
CA CYS A 78 -3.10 -0.94 -5.18
C CYS A 78 -2.75 -2.43 -5.35
N ILE A 79 -3.62 -3.34 -4.86
CA ILE A 79 -3.44 -4.78 -5.02
C ILE A 79 -3.55 -5.19 -6.50
N ARG A 80 -4.52 -4.63 -7.23
CA ARG A 80 -4.69 -4.88 -8.67
C ARG A 80 -3.44 -4.45 -9.43
N ASP A 81 -2.93 -3.27 -9.15
CA ASP A 81 -1.75 -2.72 -9.83
C ASP A 81 -0.49 -3.52 -9.48
N LEU A 82 -0.35 -3.97 -8.23
CA LEU A 82 0.72 -4.90 -7.85
C LEU A 82 0.67 -6.20 -8.67
N ARG A 83 -0.51 -6.80 -8.83
CA ARG A 83 -0.67 -8.01 -9.66
C ARG A 83 -0.29 -7.73 -11.11
N MET A 84 -0.60 -6.55 -11.64
CA MET A 84 -0.19 -6.16 -12.99
C MET A 84 1.33 -6.02 -13.08
N GLU A 85 1.99 -5.40 -12.11
CA GLU A 85 3.45 -5.31 -12.06
C GLU A 85 4.11 -6.69 -11.92
N MET A 86 3.51 -7.62 -11.16
CA MET A 86 3.97 -9.00 -11.08
C MET A 86 3.84 -9.72 -12.43
N LYS A 87 2.72 -9.54 -13.14
CA LYS A 87 2.54 -10.11 -14.49
C LYS A 87 3.60 -9.58 -15.45
N LYS A 88 3.94 -8.29 -15.40
CA LYS A 88 4.99 -7.68 -16.24
C LYS A 88 6.36 -8.34 -16.08
N GLN A 89 6.66 -8.96 -14.93
CA GLN A 89 7.92 -9.69 -14.72
C GLN A 89 8.08 -10.91 -15.66
N PHE A 90 7.00 -11.35 -16.31
CA PHE A 90 6.99 -12.45 -17.28
C PHE A 90 6.99 -11.95 -18.74
N TYR A 91 7.14 -10.65 -18.97
CA TYR A 91 7.25 -10.06 -20.30
C TYR A 91 8.61 -9.38 -20.49
N PHE A 92 9.07 -9.27 -21.74
CA PHE A 92 10.30 -8.56 -22.07
C PHE A 92 10.17 -7.06 -21.73
N PRO A 93 11.18 -6.40 -21.14
CA PRO A 93 12.55 -6.89 -20.88
C PRO A 93 12.74 -7.57 -19.51
N GLU A 94 11.76 -7.49 -18.61
CA GLU A 94 11.88 -7.99 -17.23
C GLU A 94 11.97 -9.53 -17.16
N LEU A 95 11.47 -10.23 -18.18
CA LEU A 95 11.53 -11.68 -18.32
C LEU A 95 12.94 -12.25 -18.07
N TRP A 96 14.01 -11.57 -18.51
CA TRP A 96 15.37 -12.04 -18.30
C TRP A 96 15.73 -12.19 -16.83
N LYS A 97 15.32 -11.24 -16.00
CA LYS A 97 15.55 -11.29 -14.55
C LYS A 97 14.76 -12.43 -13.91
N THR A 98 13.59 -12.76 -14.44
CA THR A 98 12.79 -13.90 -13.99
C THR A 98 13.42 -15.23 -14.40
N LEU A 99 13.91 -15.34 -15.64
CA LEU A 99 14.62 -16.52 -16.12
C LEU A 99 15.92 -16.78 -15.33
N MET A 100 16.67 -15.75 -14.97
CA MET A 100 17.86 -15.91 -14.11
C MET A 100 17.52 -16.48 -12.74
N VAL A 101 16.42 -16.04 -12.10
CA VAL A 101 16.00 -16.59 -10.81
C VAL A 101 15.56 -18.04 -10.97
N ILE A 102 14.82 -18.38 -12.04
CA ILE A 102 14.44 -19.76 -12.35
C ILE A 102 15.69 -20.64 -12.51
N PHE A 103 16.69 -20.16 -13.23
CA PHE A 103 17.95 -20.88 -13.44
C PHE A 103 18.69 -21.13 -12.10
N ILE A 104 18.70 -20.14 -11.19
CA ILE A 104 19.24 -20.31 -9.83
C ILE A 104 18.44 -21.36 -9.06
N CYS A 105 17.11 -21.28 -9.06
CA CYS A 105 16.25 -22.26 -8.39
C CYS A 105 16.47 -23.68 -8.95
N TRP A 106 16.59 -23.81 -10.26
CA TRP A 106 16.87 -25.09 -10.93
C TRP A 106 18.23 -25.64 -10.54
N THR A 107 19.27 -24.80 -10.49
CA THR A 107 20.61 -25.21 -10.06
C THR A 107 20.56 -25.69 -8.61
N VAL A 108 19.96 -24.92 -7.69
CA VAL A 108 19.82 -25.30 -6.29
C VAL A 108 19.05 -26.61 -6.14
N TYR A 109 18.02 -26.85 -6.95
CA TYR A 109 17.29 -28.11 -6.95
C TYR A 109 18.15 -29.31 -7.34
N ASN A 110 18.88 -29.24 -8.45
CA ASN A 110 19.64 -30.39 -8.93
C ASN A 110 20.86 -30.73 -8.05
N PHE A 111 21.45 -29.74 -7.38
CA PHE A 111 22.68 -29.94 -6.59
C PHE A 111 22.44 -30.06 -5.09
N SER A 112 21.21 -29.84 -4.59
CA SER A 112 20.96 -29.75 -3.15
C SER A 112 19.58 -30.26 -2.70
N ALA A 113 18.82 -30.91 -3.59
CA ALA A 113 17.55 -31.53 -3.22
C ALA A 113 17.73 -32.53 -2.07
N GLY A 114 16.87 -32.41 -1.05
CA GLY A 114 16.82 -33.31 0.09
C GLY A 114 17.66 -32.91 1.31
N ASP A 115 18.56 -31.93 1.21
CA ASP A 115 19.30 -31.44 2.40
C ASP A 115 18.46 -30.45 3.21
N PHE A 116 18.07 -30.85 4.42
CA PHE A 116 17.31 -30.02 5.35
C PHE A 116 18.01 -28.69 5.71
N LYS A 117 19.35 -28.65 5.70
CA LYS A 117 20.11 -27.40 5.91
C LYS A 117 19.78 -26.39 4.82
N VAL A 118 19.67 -26.84 3.57
CA VAL A 118 19.38 -25.99 2.42
C VAL A 118 17.94 -25.50 2.46
N ILE A 119 16.98 -26.33 2.87
CA ILE A 119 15.59 -25.92 3.14
C ILE A 119 15.56 -24.76 4.15
N ARG A 120 16.31 -24.89 5.25
CA ARG A 120 16.40 -23.84 6.28
C ARG A 120 17.04 -22.56 5.76
N VAL A 121 18.09 -22.66 4.94
CA VAL A 121 18.70 -21.48 4.29
C VAL A 121 17.70 -20.80 3.37
N LEU A 122 17.00 -21.54 2.50
CA LEU A 122 15.96 -20.99 1.61
C LEU A 122 14.84 -20.30 2.40
N TYR A 123 14.44 -20.87 3.53
CA TYR A 123 13.47 -20.23 4.43
C TYR A 123 13.95 -18.89 4.92
N VAL A 124 15.14 -18.86 5.56
CA VAL A 124 15.71 -17.65 6.15
C VAL A 124 15.91 -16.59 5.07
N SER A 125 16.41 -16.97 3.89
CA SER A 125 16.54 -16.05 2.75
C SER A 125 15.18 -15.50 2.32
N THR A 126 14.15 -16.32 2.19
CA THR A 126 12.80 -15.89 1.83
C THR A 126 12.18 -14.96 2.88
N LEU A 127 12.44 -15.23 4.16
CA LEU A 127 12.00 -14.38 5.26
C LEU A 127 12.71 -13.02 5.23
N ILE A 128 14.04 -12.99 5.05
CA ILE A 128 14.80 -11.73 4.89
C ILE A 128 14.28 -10.94 3.68
N LEU A 129 14.07 -11.60 2.54
CA LEU A 129 13.50 -10.99 1.35
C LEU A 129 12.12 -10.38 1.63
N SER A 130 11.27 -11.07 2.40
CA SER A 130 9.94 -10.57 2.76
C SER A 130 9.95 -9.32 3.65
N LEU A 131 11.05 -9.07 4.38
CA LEU A 131 11.22 -7.85 5.18
C LEU A 131 11.60 -6.64 4.31
N ILE A 132 12.13 -6.83 3.10
CA ILE A 132 12.62 -5.74 2.25
C ILE A 132 11.49 -4.72 1.93
N PRO A 133 10.30 -5.12 1.43
CA PRO A 133 9.20 -4.18 1.18
C PRO A 133 8.76 -3.41 2.43
N ILE A 134 8.76 -4.10 3.59
CA ILE A 134 8.37 -3.53 4.88
C ILE A 134 9.37 -2.44 5.29
N VAL A 135 10.65 -2.79 5.35
CA VAL A 135 11.73 -1.86 5.72
C VAL A 135 11.78 -0.69 4.76
N TYR A 136 11.63 -0.93 3.46
CA TYR A 136 11.66 0.13 2.47
C TYR A 136 10.48 1.10 2.62
N TYR A 137 9.25 0.59 2.73
CA TYR A 137 8.05 1.40 2.89
C TYR A 137 8.08 2.19 4.20
N TRP A 138 8.26 1.51 5.34
CA TRP A 138 8.22 2.13 6.66
C TRP A 138 9.44 3.01 6.91
N GLY A 139 10.62 2.64 6.41
CA GLY A 139 11.83 3.46 6.48
C GLY A 139 11.65 4.77 5.72
N ARG A 140 11.17 4.73 4.46
CA ARG A 140 10.86 5.95 3.72
C ARG A 140 9.79 6.78 4.42
N ARG A 141 8.74 6.14 4.93
CA ARG A 141 7.67 6.84 5.67
C ARG A 141 8.21 7.54 6.91
N PHE A 142 9.10 6.91 7.66
CA PHE A 142 9.68 7.50 8.87
C PHE A 142 10.61 8.67 8.54
N ILE A 143 11.44 8.54 7.50
CA ILE A 143 12.42 9.57 7.11
C ILE A 143 11.76 10.81 6.49
N PHE A 144 10.77 10.62 5.60
CA PHE A 144 10.22 11.71 4.79
C PHE A 144 8.92 12.32 5.32
N ARG A 145 8.32 11.75 6.37
CA ARG A 145 7.07 12.29 6.92
C ARG A 145 7.36 13.51 7.79
N ARG A 146 6.89 14.68 7.33
CA ARG A 146 6.91 15.91 8.13
C ARG A 146 5.99 15.78 9.34
N LYS A 147 6.45 16.23 10.51
CA LYS A 147 5.65 16.31 11.74
C LYS A 147 4.36 17.11 11.46
N GLY A 148 3.21 16.57 11.84
CA GLY A 148 1.91 17.20 11.61
C GLY A 148 1.25 16.92 10.25
N SER A 149 1.89 16.20 9.33
CA SER A 149 1.26 15.85 8.05
C SER A 149 0.23 14.71 8.18
N LYS A 150 -0.98 14.96 7.65
CA LYS A 150 -2.01 13.94 7.48
C LYS A 150 -1.52 12.84 6.52
N PRO A 151 -1.85 11.56 6.80
CA PRO A 151 -1.48 10.44 5.92
C PRO A 151 -2.19 10.55 4.57
N SER A 152 -1.61 9.94 3.53
CA SER A 152 -2.29 9.78 2.24
C SER A 152 -3.20 8.55 2.27
N ILE A 153 -4.33 8.58 1.54
CA ILE A 153 -5.16 7.38 1.31
C ILE A 153 -4.31 6.22 0.75
N LYS A 154 -3.33 6.56 -0.10
CA LYS A 154 -2.39 5.62 -0.76
C LYS A 154 -1.56 4.82 0.24
N ASP A 155 -1.27 5.42 1.40
CA ASP A 155 -0.38 4.84 2.39
C ASP A 155 -0.92 3.51 2.90
N GLN A 156 -2.24 3.35 3.03
CA GLN A 156 -2.82 2.12 3.56
C GLN A 156 -2.66 0.95 2.58
N GLY A 157 -2.86 1.19 1.29
CA GLY A 157 -2.62 0.19 0.25
C GLY A 157 -1.16 -0.26 0.21
N PHE A 158 -0.22 0.68 0.28
CA PHE A 158 1.21 0.36 0.34
C PHE A 158 1.64 -0.33 1.63
N ALA A 159 1.07 0.05 2.77
CA ALA A 159 1.31 -0.63 4.03
C ALA A 159 0.86 -2.10 3.97
N GLN A 160 -0.36 -2.34 3.48
CA GLN A 160 -0.92 -3.69 3.36
C GLN A 160 -0.14 -4.55 2.37
N THR A 161 0.20 -4.01 1.19
CA THR A 161 1.04 -4.72 0.21
C THR A 161 2.46 -4.92 0.72
N SER A 162 3.03 -4.03 1.53
CA SER A 162 4.36 -4.26 2.12
C SER A 162 4.39 -5.50 3.03
N MET A 163 3.28 -5.78 3.73
CA MET A 163 3.16 -6.91 4.68
C MET A 163 2.72 -8.23 4.04
N LEU A 164 2.12 -8.17 2.86
CA LEU A 164 1.51 -9.33 2.20
C LEU A 164 2.53 -10.45 1.92
N LEU A 165 3.75 -10.10 1.49
CA LEU A 165 4.78 -11.11 1.21
C LEU A 165 5.19 -11.86 2.49
N LEU A 166 5.30 -11.18 3.63
CA LEU A 166 5.64 -11.83 4.90
C LEU A 166 4.58 -12.87 5.30
N GLN A 167 3.29 -12.55 5.12
CA GLN A 167 2.19 -13.47 5.38
C GLN A 167 2.28 -14.72 4.51
N PHE A 168 2.55 -14.53 3.21
CA PHE A 168 2.73 -15.64 2.28
C PHE A 168 4.02 -16.43 2.55
N SER A 169 5.10 -15.80 2.99
CA SER A 169 6.37 -16.49 3.29
C SER A 169 6.31 -17.33 4.57
N TYR A 170 5.57 -16.88 5.58
CA TYR A 170 5.50 -17.56 6.88
C TYR A 170 4.61 -18.81 6.85
N GLY A 171 3.44 -18.73 6.20
CA GLY A 171 2.44 -19.81 6.19
C GLY A 171 2.97 -21.17 5.69
N PRO A 172 3.56 -21.25 4.48
CA PRO A 172 4.06 -22.51 3.92
C PRO A 172 5.16 -23.17 4.76
N PHE A 173 6.01 -22.38 5.43
CA PHE A 173 7.03 -22.95 6.31
C PHE A 173 6.39 -23.68 7.50
N PHE A 174 5.44 -23.02 8.16
CA PHE A 174 4.71 -23.63 9.28
C PHE A 174 3.86 -24.83 8.85
N LEU A 175 3.30 -24.78 7.64
CA LEU A 175 2.47 -25.87 7.12
C LEU A 175 3.30 -27.11 6.70
N PHE A 176 4.47 -26.92 6.07
CA PHE A 176 5.14 -28.00 5.32
C PHE A 176 6.61 -28.27 5.68
N ALA A 177 7.30 -27.37 6.39
CA ALA A 177 8.77 -27.44 6.54
C ALA A 177 9.29 -27.26 7.97
N GLY A 178 8.46 -26.79 8.92
CA GLY A 178 8.83 -26.64 10.32
C GLY A 178 8.92 -27.98 11.07
N ASN A 179 9.53 -27.96 12.26
CA ASN A 179 9.53 -29.11 13.17
C ASN A 179 8.10 -29.47 13.60
N ASP A 180 7.25 -28.45 13.79
CA ASP A 180 5.83 -28.57 14.15
C ASP A 180 4.93 -28.48 12.90
N LYS A 181 5.37 -29.07 11.78
CA LYS A 181 4.60 -29.03 10.52
C LYS A 181 3.21 -29.64 10.71
N LEU A 182 2.19 -28.93 10.23
CA LEU A 182 0.80 -29.40 10.28
C LEU A 182 0.51 -30.50 9.26
N ILE A 183 1.21 -30.48 8.13
CA ILE A 183 1.04 -31.46 7.05
C ILE A 183 2.37 -32.17 6.84
N ASP A 184 2.36 -33.48 7.01
CA ASP A 184 3.53 -34.31 6.76
C ASP A 184 3.71 -34.50 5.24
N VAL A 185 4.77 -33.91 4.71
CA VAL A 185 5.18 -34.03 3.31
C VAL A 185 6.63 -34.50 3.23
N THR A 186 7.00 -35.09 2.09
CA THR A 186 8.38 -35.55 1.88
C THR A 186 9.34 -34.35 1.82
N PRO A 187 10.62 -34.52 2.22
CA PRO A 187 11.61 -33.44 2.19
C PRO A 187 11.75 -32.79 0.81
N GLU A 188 11.60 -33.55 -0.28
CA GLU A 188 11.68 -33.07 -1.65
C GLU A 188 10.51 -32.12 -1.97
N VAL A 189 9.31 -32.43 -1.49
CA VAL A 189 8.12 -31.58 -1.64
C VAL A 189 8.29 -30.30 -0.82
N SER A 190 8.73 -30.40 0.44
CA SER A 190 9.05 -29.21 1.26
C SER A 190 10.09 -28.34 0.55
N PHE A 191 11.15 -28.95 0.04
CA PHE A 191 12.21 -28.24 -0.68
C PHE A 191 11.68 -27.51 -1.92
N PHE A 192 10.85 -28.18 -2.73
CA PHE A 192 10.22 -27.58 -3.89
C PHE A 192 9.32 -26.39 -3.53
N ILE A 193 8.50 -26.52 -2.47
CA ILE A 193 7.66 -25.44 -1.95
C ILE A 193 8.53 -24.24 -1.55
N MET A 194 9.65 -24.46 -0.87
CA MET A 194 10.54 -23.38 -0.43
C MET A 194 11.24 -22.68 -1.59
N LEU A 195 11.63 -23.42 -2.62
CA LEU A 195 12.14 -22.82 -3.86
C LEU A 195 11.07 -21.99 -4.58
N PHE A 196 9.84 -22.48 -4.65
CA PHE A 196 8.73 -21.73 -5.22
C PHE A 196 8.47 -20.43 -4.45
N MET A 197 8.51 -20.48 -3.12
CA MET A 197 8.34 -19.30 -2.27
C MET A 197 9.49 -18.29 -2.44
N PHE A 198 10.72 -18.76 -2.57
CA PHE A 198 11.88 -17.91 -2.87
C PHE A 198 11.73 -17.21 -4.23
N PHE A 199 11.35 -17.96 -5.27
CA PHE A 199 11.08 -17.42 -6.59
C PHE A 199 9.96 -16.36 -6.55
N PHE A 200 8.85 -16.69 -5.88
CA PHE A 200 7.71 -15.79 -5.72
C PHE A 200 8.11 -14.50 -4.99
N ALA A 201 8.88 -14.59 -3.90
CA ALA A 201 9.38 -13.45 -3.15
C ALA A 201 10.25 -12.53 -4.03
N SER A 202 11.11 -13.10 -4.87
CA SER A 202 11.92 -12.33 -5.81
C SER A 202 11.07 -11.54 -6.81
N VAL A 203 10.09 -12.19 -7.43
CA VAL A 203 9.14 -11.55 -8.37
C VAL A 203 8.34 -10.45 -7.65
N TYR A 204 7.87 -10.74 -6.44
CA TYR A 204 7.08 -9.82 -5.63
C TYR A 204 7.84 -8.54 -5.30
N ILE A 205 9.09 -8.64 -4.84
CA ILE A 205 9.89 -7.48 -4.44
C ILE A 205 10.15 -6.55 -5.63
N ARG A 206 10.48 -7.11 -6.80
CA ARG A 206 10.66 -6.32 -8.02
C ARG A 206 9.37 -5.60 -8.41
N ALA A 207 8.23 -6.31 -8.38
CA ALA A 207 6.93 -5.73 -8.66
C ALA A 207 6.53 -4.64 -7.65
N PHE A 208 6.81 -4.85 -6.36
CA PHE A 208 6.55 -3.88 -5.31
C PHE A 208 7.36 -2.59 -5.52
N PHE A 209 8.65 -2.69 -5.83
CA PHE A 209 9.46 -1.50 -6.11
C PHE A 209 9.04 -0.79 -7.39
N ALA A 210 8.69 -1.53 -8.44
CA ALA A 210 8.15 -0.94 -9.66
C ALA A 210 6.85 -0.16 -9.38
N LEU A 211 5.94 -0.73 -8.58
CA LEU A 211 4.71 -0.09 -8.18
C LEU A 211 4.94 1.13 -7.28
N TYR A 212 5.79 1.00 -6.27
CA TYR A 212 6.04 2.06 -5.30
C TYR A 212 6.74 3.28 -5.92
N ASN A 213 7.66 3.05 -6.86
CA ASN A 213 8.35 4.12 -7.57
C ASN A 213 7.49 4.75 -8.68
N ARG A 214 6.36 4.13 -9.04
CA ARG A 214 5.39 4.74 -9.94
C ARG A 214 4.61 5.79 -9.17
N ASN A 215 4.52 7.00 -9.73
CA ASN A 215 3.61 8.03 -9.24
C ASN A 215 2.14 7.62 -9.51
N VAL A 216 1.61 6.66 -8.76
CA VAL A 216 0.21 6.22 -8.87
C VAL A 216 -0.68 7.39 -8.51
N LYS A 217 -1.50 7.90 -9.43
CA LYS A 217 -2.53 8.91 -9.11
C LYS A 217 -3.73 8.18 -8.48
N ILE A 218 -4.24 8.64 -7.32
CA ILE A 218 -5.44 8.03 -6.69
C ILE A 218 -6.73 8.64 -7.24
N LEU A 219 -6.75 9.94 -7.53
CA LEU A 219 -7.96 10.62 -7.94
C LEU A 219 -7.94 10.88 -9.44
N PHE A 220 -9.07 10.61 -10.10
CA PHE A 220 -9.44 11.31 -11.31
C PHE A 220 -9.46 12.79 -10.92
N ALA A 221 -8.60 13.60 -11.53
CA ALA A 221 -8.91 15.02 -11.59
C ALA A 221 -10.27 15.09 -12.30
N SER A 222 -11.30 15.51 -11.60
CA SER A 222 -12.55 15.99 -12.19
C SER A 222 -12.23 17.10 -13.19
#